data_AF-A0A945XBV9-F1
#
_entry.id   AF-A0A945XBV9-F1
#
_cell.length_a   1.000
_cell.length_b   1.000
_cell.length_c   1.000
_cell.angle_alpha   90.00
_cell.angle_beta   90.00
_cell.angle_gamma   90.00
#
_symmetry.space_group_name_H-M   'P 1'
#
loop_
_entity.id
_entity.type
_entity.pdbx_description
1 polymer ?
#
loop_
_entity_poly.entity_id
_entity_poly.type
_entity_poly.pdbx_seq_one_letter_code
_entity_poly.pdbx_strand_id
1 'polypeptide(L)'
;MNEEIRYDDINSALQRLSLTMDAAELHGTFCGRLSSGQGSEESQWMRELIGERDEANLQARDDVMLIAKLLGAMVEQLNDAELHFQLLLPEEVSLVERTEALAAWCEGFLYGYGIAV
;
A
#
# COMPACT_ATOMS: atom_id res chain seq x y z
N MET A 1 14.81 -2.53 -14.49
CA MET A 1 14.91 -3.57 -13.44
C MET A 1 13.95 -3.13 -12.36
N ASN A 2 12.69 -3.56 -12.42
CA ASN A 2 11.76 -3.29 -11.33
C ASN A 2 12.23 -4.15 -10.15
N GLU A 3 12.79 -3.49 -9.15
CA GLU A 3 13.03 -4.10 -7.84
C GLU A 3 11.69 -4.62 -7.30
N GLU A 4 11.67 -5.89 -6.94
CA GLU A 4 10.53 -6.56 -6.33
C GLU A 4 10.22 -5.91 -4.98
N ILE A 5 8.98 -5.45 -4.80
CA ILE A 5 8.52 -4.84 -3.56
C ILE A 5 8.08 -5.96 -2.61
N ARG A 6 8.72 -6.06 -1.45
CA ARG A 6 8.46 -7.13 -0.47
C ARG A 6 7.56 -6.64 0.66
N TYR A 7 6.72 -7.54 1.17
CA TYR A 7 5.81 -7.26 2.29
C TYR A 7 6.55 -6.72 3.52
N ASP A 8 7.69 -7.33 3.88
CA ASP A 8 8.47 -6.95 5.07
C ASP A 8 9.10 -5.55 4.96
N ASP A 9 9.49 -5.14 3.74
CA ASP A 9 10.09 -3.82 3.51
C ASP A 9 9.06 -2.72 3.71
N ILE A 10 7.83 -2.93 3.20
CA ILE A 10 6.70 -2.03 3.39
C ILE A 10 6.30 -1.97 4.86
N ASN A 11 6.17 -3.11 5.54
CA ASN A 11 5.87 -3.15 6.97
C ASN A 11 6.89 -2.39 7.80
N SER A 12 8.18 -2.57 7.50
CA SER A 12 9.25 -1.87 8.20
C SER A 12 9.19 -0.35 7.96
N ALA A 13 8.85 0.07 6.74
CA ALA A 13 8.64 1.48 6.41
C ALA A 13 7.43 2.07 7.16
N LEU A 14 6.30 1.37 7.19
CA LEU A 14 5.09 1.78 7.93
C LEU A 14 5.38 1.96 9.42
N GLN A 15 6.10 1.02 10.03
CA GLN A 15 6.51 1.11 11.44
C GLN A 15 7.40 2.33 11.71
N ARG A 16 8.40 2.58 10.85
CA ARG A 16 9.27 3.77 10.97
C ARG A 16 8.50 5.08 10.79
N LEU A 17 7.47 5.07 9.95
CA LEU A 17 6.55 6.19 9.77
C LEU A 17 5.49 6.32 10.87
N SER A 18 5.51 5.44 11.87
CA SER A 18 4.56 5.37 12.99
C SER A 18 3.10 5.18 12.54
N LEU A 19 2.90 4.46 11.43
CA LEU A 19 1.58 4.06 10.94
C LEU A 19 1.17 2.74 11.61
N THR A 20 -0.11 2.63 11.95
CA THR A 20 -0.65 1.49 12.70
C THR A 20 -1.10 0.33 11.83
N MET A 21 -1.36 0.60 10.55
CA MET A 21 -1.74 -0.41 9.57
C MET A 21 -0.54 -1.22 9.10
N ASP A 22 -0.79 -2.43 8.63
CA ASP A 22 0.23 -3.28 8.01
C ASP A 22 0.25 -3.09 6.48
N ALA A 23 1.22 -3.74 5.82
CA ALA A 23 1.41 -3.67 4.39
C ALA A 23 0.24 -4.26 3.60
N ALA A 24 -0.49 -5.24 4.16
CA ALA A 24 -1.64 -5.83 3.50
C ALA A 24 -2.82 -4.86 3.51
N GLU A 25 -3.13 -4.26 4.66
CA GLU A 25 -4.16 -3.23 4.82
C GLU A 25 -3.86 -1.98 3.98
N LEU A 26 -2.59 -1.53 3.95
CA LEU A 26 -2.14 -0.42 3.10
C LEU A 26 -2.41 -0.72 1.63
N HIS A 27 -1.98 -1.89 1.16
CA HIS A 27 -2.14 -2.32 -0.22
C HIS A 27 -3.62 -2.46 -0.59
N GLY A 28 -4.43 -3.04 0.30
CA GLY A 28 -5.88 -3.11 0.15
C GLY A 28 -6.47 -1.71 -0.02
N THR A 29 -6.12 -0.78 0.86
CA THR A 29 -6.58 0.62 0.82
C THR A 29 -6.29 1.28 -0.52
N PHE A 30 -5.09 1.08 -1.06
CA PHE A 30 -4.72 1.61 -2.37
C PHE A 30 -5.56 0.98 -3.49
N CYS A 31 -5.71 -0.34 -3.50
CA CYS A 31 -6.52 -1.03 -4.49
C CYS A 31 -7.99 -0.59 -4.44
N GLY A 32 -8.56 -0.43 -3.25
CA GLY A 32 -9.94 0.03 -3.05
C GLY A 32 -10.15 1.43 -3.64
N ARG A 33 -9.23 2.36 -3.35
CA ARG A 33 -9.27 3.71 -3.91
C ARG A 33 -9.11 3.72 -5.43
N LEU A 34 -8.12 3.01 -5.97
CA LEU A 34 -7.88 2.92 -7.42
C LEU A 34 -9.09 2.30 -8.16
N SER A 35 -9.85 1.45 -7.46
CA SER A 35 -11.05 0.79 -8.00
C SER A 35 -12.32 1.66 -7.92
N SER A 36 -12.32 2.80 -7.23
CA SER A 36 -13.51 3.65 -7.05
C SER A 36 -13.95 4.38 -8.33
N GLY A 37 -13.04 4.53 -9.29
CA GLY A 37 -13.27 5.29 -10.53
C GLY A 37 -13.28 6.80 -10.33
N GLN A 38 -13.11 7.31 -9.10
CA GLN A 38 -12.94 8.73 -8.84
C GLN A 38 -11.46 9.09 -8.96
N GLY A 39 -11.13 9.96 -9.91
CA GLY A 39 -9.75 10.39 -10.21
C GLY A 39 -9.15 11.31 -9.15
N SER A 40 -9.11 10.88 -7.88
CA SER A 40 -8.40 11.60 -6.84
C SER A 40 -6.91 11.65 -7.17
N GLU A 41 -6.29 12.82 -7.00
CA GLU A 41 -4.86 12.98 -7.24
C GLU A 41 -4.06 12.11 -6.26
N GLU A 42 -3.27 11.17 -6.79
CA GLU A 42 -2.45 10.23 -6.00
C GLU A 42 -1.59 10.92 -4.95
N SER A 43 -1.04 12.08 -5.33
CA SER A 43 -0.20 12.92 -4.47
C SER A 43 -0.95 13.50 -3.26
N GLN A 44 -2.25 13.78 -3.41
CA GLN A 44 -3.05 14.41 -2.36
C GLN A 44 -3.33 13.40 -1.25
N TRP A 45 -3.86 12.23 -1.60
CA TRP A 45 -4.21 11.26 -0.56
C TRP A 45 -2.98 10.58 0.04
N MET A 46 -1.87 10.43 -0.71
CA MET A 46 -0.59 10.00 -0.13
C MET A 46 -0.16 10.93 1.00
N ARG A 47 -0.36 12.25 0.82
CA ARG A 47 -0.14 13.24 1.89
C ARG A 47 -1.16 13.12 3.02
N GLU A 48 -2.41 12.77 2.76
CA GLU A 48 -3.42 12.56 3.81
C GLU A 48 -3.11 11.31 4.66
N LEU A 49 -2.69 10.22 4.03
CA LEU A 49 -2.42 8.94 4.68
C LEU A 49 -1.13 8.97 5.49
N ILE A 50 -0.06 9.45 4.86
CA ILE A 50 1.24 9.51 5.51
C ILE A 50 1.32 10.76 6.38
N GLY A 51 0.63 11.85 6.05
CA GLY A 51 0.75 13.14 6.73
C GLY A 51 1.97 13.93 6.25
N GLU A 52 2.08 15.19 6.67
CA GLU A 52 3.31 15.96 6.47
C GLU A 52 4.45 15.32 7.29
N ARG A 53 5.60 15.16 6.65
CA ARG A 53 6.82 14.61 7.26
C ARG A 53 7.93 15.63 7.15
N ASP A 54 8.81 15.63 8.15
CA ASP A 54 9.99 16.47 8.14
C ASP A 54 10.89 16.08 6.96
N GLU A 55 10.98 17.00 6.00
CA GLU A 55 11.82 16.87 4.82
C GLU A 55 13.32 16.75 5.16
N ALA A 56 13.75 17.17 6.35
CA ALA A 56 15.14 16.95 6.79
C ALA A 56 15.40 15.49 7.22
N ASN A 57 14.36 14.69 7.48
CA ASN A 57 14.49 13.29 7.84
C ASN A 57 14.60 12.41 6.58
N LEU A 58 15.84 12.10 6.20
CA LEU A 58 16.15 11.27 5.03
C LEU A 58 15.50 9.88 5.10
N GLN A 59 15.47 9.25 6.28
CA GLN A 59 14.87 7.92 6.44
C GLN A 59 13.36 7.95 6.17
N ALA A 60 12.67 8.96 6.70
CA ALA A 60 11.25 9.14 6.46
C ALA A 60 10.98 9.39 4.97
N ARG A 61 11.83 10.17 4.29
CA ARG A 61 11.72 10.39 2.84
C ARG A 61 11.86 9.08 2.05
N ASP A 62 12.86 8.26 2.38
CA ASP A 62 13.08 6.97 1.70
C ASP A 62 11.90 6.01 1.91
N ASP A 63 11.33 5.98 3.12
CA ASP A 63 10.15 5.16 3.45
C ASP A 63 8.90 5.62 2.68
N VAL A 64 8.69 6.94 2.54
CA VAL A 64 7.61 7.50 1.73
C VAL A 64 7.81 7.19 0.25
N MET A 65 9.05 7.29 -0.26
CA MET A 65 9.37 6.95 -1.64
C MET A 65 9.13 5.46 -1.94
N LEU A 66 9.41 4.58 -0.98
CA LEU A 66 9.12 3.16 -1.12
C LEU A 66 7.61 2.90 -1.23
N ILE A 67 6.79 3.56 -0.39
CA ILE A 67 5.32 3.47 -0.48
C ILE A 67 4.80 4.06 -1.79
N ALA A 68 5.38 5.17 -2.26
CA ALA A 68 5.04 5.76 -3.55
C ALA A 68 5.37 4.83 -4.73
N LYS A 69 6.49 4.10 -4.63
CA LYS A 69 6.88 3.09 -5.62
C LYS A 69 5.89 1.91 -5.64
N LEU A 70 5.41 1.49 -4.47
CA LEU A 70 4.32 0.51 -4.38
C LEU A 70 3.07 1.02 -5.08
N LEU A 71 2.69 2.28 -4.86
CA LEU A 71 1.57 2.91 -5.55
C LEU A 71 1.70 2.82 -7.07
N GLY A 72 2.81 3.29 -7.62
CA GLY A 72 3.07 3.23 -9.06
C GLY A 72 3.02 1.81 -9.61
N ALA A 73 3.59 0.83 -8.89
CA ALA A 73 3.56 -0.58 -9.29
C ALA A 73 2.14 -1.14 -9.35
N MET A 74 1.25 -0.82 -8.40
CA MET A 74 -0.14 -1.30 -8.48
C MET A 74 -0.92 -0.63 -9.60
N VAL A 75 -0.67 0.65 -9.89
CA VAL A 75 -1.30 1.33 -11.04
C VAL A 75 -0.91 0.63 -12.34
N GLU A 76 0.36 0.25 -12.51
CA GLU A 76 0.82 -0.53 -13.65
C GLU A 76 0.16 -1.91 -13.69
N GLN A 77 0.16 -2.65 -12.58
CA GLN A 77 -0.37 -4.02 -12.50
C GLN A 77 -1.89 -4.10 -12.67
N LEU A 78 -2.65 -3.15 -12.13
CA LEU A 78 -4.11 -3.12 -12.26
C LEU A 78 -4.56 -2.79 -13.69
N ASN A 79 -3.70 -2.13 -14.47
CA ASN A 79 -3.94 -1.85 -15.90
C ASN A 79 -3.26 -2.88 -16.82
N ASP A 80 -2.63 -3.93 -16.27
CA ASP A 80 -1.97 -4.97 -17.06
C ASP A 80 -3.01 -5.88 -17.74
N ALA A 81 -2.91 -5.97 -19.07
CA ALA A 81 -3.78 -6.83 -19.89
C ALA A 81 -3.59 -8.33 -19.60
N GLU A 82 -2.43 -8.73 -19.08
CA GLU A 82 -2.12 -10.11 -18.73
C GLU A 82 -2.54 -10.48 -17.29
N LEU A 83 -3.14 -9.53 -16.54
CA LEU A 83 -3.70 -9.74 -15.20
C LEU A 83 -2.68 -10.28 -14.17
N HIS A 84 -1.44 -9.78 -14.19
CA HIS A 84 -0.40 -10.18 -13.24
C HIS A 84 -0.51 -9.56 -11.84
N PHE A 85 -1.57 -8.80 -11.56
CA PHE A 85 -1.79 -8.21 -10.25
C PHE A 85 -1.78 -9.28 -9.15
N GLN A 86 -0.97 -9.05 -8.11
CA GLN A 86 -0.86 -9.93 -6.94
C GLN A 86 -1.09 -9.14 -5.66
N LEU A 87 -1.65 -9.81 -4.66
CA LEU A 87 -1.83 -9.23 -3.34
C LEU A 87 -0.48 -9.21 -2.60
N LEU A 88 -0.14 -8.07 -2.00
CA LEU A 88 1.00 -7.97 -1.10
C LEU A 88 0.66 -8.62 0.25
N LEU A 89 0.97 -9.91 0.38
CA LEU A 89 0.74 -10.72 1.57
C LEU A 89 2.06 -11.30 2.09
N PRO A 90 2.13 -11.69 3.38
CA PRO A 90 3.29 -12.40 3.90
C PRO A 90 3.36 -13.84 3.34
N GLU A 91 4.56 -14.26 2.90
CA GLU A 91 4.78 -15.57 2.25
C GLU A 91 5.23 -16.67 3.23
N GLU A 92 6.21 -16.37 4.09
CA GLU A 92 6.88 -17.33 4.99
C GLU A 92 6.28 -17.33 6.42
N VAL A 93 4.96 -17.29 6.51
CA VAL A 93 4.21 -17.26 7.78
C VAL A 93 3.21 -18.41 7.87
N SER A 94 2.61 -18.63 9.05
CA SER A 94 1.56 -19.63 9.22
C SER A 94 0.32 -19.33 8.38
N LEU A 95 -0.49 -20.34 8.10
CA LEU A 95 -1.77 -20.15 7.39
C LEU A 95 -2.69 -19.19 8.14
N VAL A 96 -2.66 -19.19 9.46
CA VAL A 96 -3.47 -18.30 10.31
C VAL A 96 -3.04 -16.86 10.08
N GLU A 97 -1.75 -16.56 10.22
CA GLU A 97 -1.20 -15.21 10.00
C GLU A 97 -1.44 -14.71 8.57
N ARG A 98 -1.29 -15.58 7.56
CA ARG A 98 -1.59 -15.20 6.18
C ARG A 98 -3.09 -14.94 5.95
N THR A 99 -3.95 -15.62 6.68
CA THR A 99 -5.41 -15.41 6.63
C THR A 99 -5.80 -14.10 7.31
N GLU A 100 -5.15 -13.76 8.42
CA GLU A 100 -5.30 -12.47 9.11
C GLU A 100 -4.84 -11.32 8.20
N ALA A 101 -3.68 -11.45 7.54
CA ALA A 101 -3.21 -10.47 6.56
C ALA A 101 -4.18 -10.31 5.38
N LEU A 102 -4.78 -11.41 4.89
CA LEU A 102 -5.82 -11.34 3.85
C LEU A 102 -7.08 -10.62 4.35
N ALA A 103 -7.48 -10.82 5.60
CA ALA A 103 -8.60 -10.10 6.20
C ALA A 103 -8.29 -8.60 6.30
N ALA A 104 -7.09 -8.24 6.77
CA ALA A 104 -6.62 -6.86 6.82
C ALA A 104 -6.59 -6.20 5.43
N TRP A 105 -6.16 -6.96 4.40
CA TRP A 105 -6.22 -6.50 3.01
C TRP A 105 -7.66 -6.18 2.57
N CYS A 106 -8.61 -7.06 2.88
CA CYS A 106 -10.03 -6.84 2.57
C CYS A 106 -10.60 -5.62 3.30
N GLU A 107 -10.25 -5.44 4.58
CA GLU A 107 -10.65 -4.27 5.38
C GLU A 107 -10.13 -2.98 4.75
N GLY A 108 -8.84 -2.95 4.41
CA GLY A 108 -8.22 -1.84 3.69
C GLY A 108 -8.93 -1.55 2.37
N PHE A 109 -9.19 -2.59 1.56
CA PHE A 109 -9.90 -2.42 0.27
C PHE A 109 -11.27 -1.77 0.44
N LEU A 110 -12.08 -2.26 1.37
CA LEU A 110 -13.41 -1.71 1.62
C LEU A 110 -13.34 -0.28 2.17
N TYR A 111 -12.39 0.01 3.06
CA TYR A 111 -12.15 1.35 3.58
C TYR A 111 -11.76 2.31 2.45
N GLY A 112 -10.74 1.96 1.67
CA GLY A 112 -10.24 2.76 0.56
C GLY A 112 -11.30 3.01 -0.51
N TYR A 113 -12.12 2.01 -0.85
CA TYR A 113 -13.24 2.18 -1.76
C TYR A 113 -14.30 3.11 -1.17
N GLY A 114 -14.71 2.88 0.08
CA GLY A 114 -15.80 3.62 0.73
C GLY A 114 -15.52 5.11 0.95
N ILE A 115 -14.27 5.50 1.24
CA ILE A 115 -13.89 6.91 1.41
C ILE A 115 -13.62 7.64 0.10
N ALA A 116 -13.55 6.92 -1.01
CA ALA A 116 -13.38 7.49 -2.34
C ALA A 116 -14.70 7.70 -3.09
N VAL A 117 -15.84 7.33 -2.49
CA VAL A 117 -17.20 7.48 -3.03
C VAL A 117 -17.90 8.72 -2.49
#